data_AF-A0A932EHM6-F1
#
_entry.id   AF-A0A932EHM6-F1
#
_cell.length_a   1.000
_cell.length_b   1.000
_cell.length_c   1.000
_cell.angle_alpha   90.00
_cell.angle_beta   90.00
_cell.angle_gamma   90.00
#
_symmetry.space_group_name_H-M   'P 1'
#
loop_
_entity.id
_entity.type
_entity.pdbx_description
1 polymer ?
#
loop_
_entity_poly.entity_id
_entity_poly.type
_entity_poly.pdbx_seq_one_letter_code
_entity_poly.pdbx_strand_id
1 'polypeptide(L)'
;MRVVVITASYNEKGNIERLITILEEEVFPKIKNHEMSILVADDNSPDGTGGEVRKLMRKWKNLHISSGEKKGLGAAYIRGMTHAVGEMGADVVFEIDADLQHDPHKIPEFLKKIDSGFDMVVGNRYSDGGSIPQNWPFLRKIFSIVANLFVRTVFTKFSVHDWTGGYRALRREVFLKEKDKLTNYRGYIFQISFLHKAIRDGFRIAEVPFHFSDRTLGNSKIASMGYITDVVRYVVFARIKELKRFIKFLIVGSTGFILQISTQEIVVRSGFALVLAQFTSPVLFTLTKHHGMIPLRDSIGGGFGAEAAILSNFMFNNFWTFSDARKLKEKSPFYIRILKFNLTSVLSIFIQAGSIWFFVRLLGERLMIMDYFIPTRIVVVVPTIIFLVIPLNYLIYNKIIWKTQYLKNGKTT
;
A
#
# COMPACT_ATOMS: atom_id res chain seq x y z
N MET A 1 -28.18 2.86 -12.36
CA MET A 1 -27.71 1.72 -11.51
C MET A 1 -28.60 1.62 -10.28
N ARG A 2 -28.64 0.47 -9.61
CA ARG A 2 -29.24 0.34 -8.27
C ARG A 2 -28.24 0.77 -7.21
N VAL A 3 -28.57 1.83 -6.49
CA VAL A 3 -27.73 2.42 -5.44
C VAL A 3 -28.42 2.22 -4.10
N VAL A 4 -27.75 1.53 -3.18
CA VAL A 4 -28.25 1.34 -1.82
C VAL A 4 -27.43 2.18 -0.85
N VAL A 5 -28.08 3.18 -0.25
CA VAL A 5 -27.51 3.99 0.84
C VAL A 5 -27.67 3.22 2.16
N ILE A 6 -26.54 2.83 2.72
CA ILE A 6 -26.43 2.01 3.93
C ILE A 6 -26.02 2.89 5.08
N THR A 7 -26.81 2.85 6.14
CA THR A 7 -26.48 3.48 7.42
C THR A 7 -26.46 2.44 8.52
N ALA A 8 -25.34 2.36 9.25
CA ALA A 8 -25.23 1.51 10.43
C ALA A 8 -25.76 2.26 11.65
N SER A 9 -26.69 1.64 12.41
CA SER A 9 -27.33 2.29 13.55
C SER A 9 -27.17 1.50 14.85
N TYR A 10 -26.93 2.24 15.93
CA TYR A 10 -27.03 1.74 17.30
C TYR A 10 -27.37 2.88 18.26
N ASN A 11 -28.58 2.89 18.80
CA ASN A 11 -29.14 3.98 19.61
C ASN A 11 -29.22 5.34 18.86
N GLU A 12 -29.82 5.33 17.66
CA GLU A 12 -29.86 6.49 16.75
C GLU A 12 -31.31 6.91 16.42
N LYS A 13 -32.29 6.58 17.26
CA LYS A 13 -33.72 6.76 16.95
C LYS A 13 -34.08 8.17 16.47
N GLY A 14 -33.54 9.22 17.11
CA GLY A 14 -33.82 10.61 16.71
C GLY A 14 -33.14 11.04 15.42
N ASN A 15 -31.93 10.54 15.15
CA ASN A 15 -31.16 10.92 13.97
C ASN A 15 -31.61 10.16 12.71
N ILE A 16 -32.01 8.89 12.86
CA ILE A 16 -32.36 8.03 11.72
C ILE A 16 -33.58 8.54 10.95
N GLU A 17 -34.62 9.00 11.65
CA GLU A 17 -35.83 9.55 11.02
C GLU A 17 -35.50 10.78 10.19
N ARG A 18 -34.68 11.68 10.76
CA ARG A 18 -34.25 12.90 10.08
C ARG A 18 -33.40 12.61 8.84
N LEU A 19 -32.43 11.68 8.95
CA LEU A 19 -31.60 11.28 7.81
C LEU A 19 -32.45 10.68 6.68
N ILE A 20 -33.36 9.75 7.00
CA ILE A 20 -34.24 9.13 6.01
C ILE A 20 -35.10 10.18 5.33
N THR A 21 -35.67 11.12 6.09
CA THR A 21 -36.50 12.20 5.55
C THR A 21 -35.73 13.08 4.58
N ILE A 22 -34.51 13.50 4.92
CA ILE A 22 -33.65 14.30 4.03
C ILE A 22 -33.33 13.53 2.75
N LEU A 23 -32.97 12.25 2.87
CA LEU A 23 -32.65 11.42 1.71
C LEU A 23 -33.84 11.29 0.75
N GLU A 24 -35.01 10.97 1.28
CA GLU A 24 -36.23 10.73 0.48
C GLU A 24 -36.86 12.01 -0.07
N GLU A 25 -36.91 13.09 0.71
CA GLU A 25 -37.65 14.30 0.35
C GLU A 25 -36.75 15.33 -0.37
N GLU A 26 -35.44 15.36 -0.10
CA GLU A 26 -34.55 16.42 -0.60
C GLU A 26 -33.47 15.94 -1.57
N VAL A 27 -32.94 14.72 -1.41
CA VAL A 27 -31.78 14.23 -2.17
C VAL A 27 -32.19 13.32 -3.32
N PHE A 28 -32.91 12.22 -3.05
CA PHE A 28 -33.28 11.22 -4.04
C PHE A 28 -34.15 11.77 -5.19
N PRO A 29 -35.10 12.69 -4.96
CA PRO A 29 -35.90 13.26 -6.06
C PRO A 29 -35.06 13.99 -7.12
N LYS A 30 -33.84 14.42 -6.77
CA LYS A 30 -32.90 15.10 -7.67
C LYS A 30 -32.03 14.12 -8.48
N ILE A 31 -32.02 12.82 -8.14
CA ILE A 31 -31.21 11.79 -8.78
C ILE A 31 -32.09 10.98 -9.74
N LYS A 32 -32.05 11.31 -11.03
CA LYS A 32 -32.95 10.68 -12.03
C LYS A 32 -32.40 9.41 -12.69
N ASN A 33 -31.08 9.21 -12.67
CA ASN A 33 -30.42 8.14 -13.45
C ASN A 33 -30.14 6.86 -12.64
N HIS A 34 -30.54 6.86 -11.36
CA HIS A 34 -30.26 5.77 -10.42
C HIS A 34 -31.51 5.41 -9.64
N GLU A 35 -31.69 4.12 -9.40
CA GLU A 35 -32.72 3.61 -8.50
C GLU A 35 -32.14 3.65 -7.09
N MET A 36 -32.72 4.49 -6.23
CA MET A 36 -32.20 4.77 -4.90
C MET A 36 -32.99 4.00 -3.85
N SER A 37 -32.27 3.29 -2.97
CA SER A 37 -32.86 2.63 -1.80
C SER A 37 -32.06 2.93 -0.55
N ILE A 38 -32.70 2.85 0.61
CA ILE A 38 -32.06 3.01 1.92
C ILE A 38 -32.06 1.65 2.62
N LEU A 39 -30.93 1.28 3.21
CA LEU A 39 -30.81 0.12 4.07
C LEU A 39 -30.25 0.53 5.43
N VAL A 40 -31.07 0.37 6.46
CA VAL A 40 -30.62 0.56 7.85
C VAL A 40 -30.08 -0.75 8.40
N ALA A 41 -28.77 -0.81 8.63
CA ALA A 41 -28.11 -1.94 9.28
C ALA A 41 -28.12 -1.74 10.80
N ASP A 42 -29.19 -2.16 11.46
CA ASP A 42 -29.40 -1.93 12.90
C ASP A 42 -28.78 -3.05 13.75
N ASP A 43 -27.97 -2.69 14.74
CA ASP A 43 -27.32 -3.62 15.67
C ASP A 43 -28.23 -3.97 16.87
N ASN A 44 -29.51 -4.26 16.60
CA ASN A 44 -30.57 -4.54 17.58
C ASN A 44 -30.63 -3.45 18.67
N SER A 45 -30.86 -2.21 18.25
CA SER A 45 -30.87 -1.06 19.15
C SER A 45 -31.94 -1.18 20.25
N PRO A 46 -31.58 -1.05 21.54
CA PRO A 46 -32.54 -1.11 22.64
C PRO A 46 -33.43 0.14 22.76
N ASP A 47 -33.06 1.27 22.15
CA ASP A 47 -33.82 2.53 22.19
C ASP A 47 -35.05 2.56 21.27
N GLY A 48 -35.31 1.48 20.54
CA GLY A 48 -36.40 1.38 19.58
C GLY A 48 -36.09 1.92 18.18
N THR A 49 -34.83 2.20 17.84
CA THR A 49 -34.41 2.62 16.47
C THR A 49 -35.02 1.73 15.39
N GLY A 50 -34.88 0.40 15.50
CA GLY A 50 -35.43 -0.53 14.51
C GLY A 50 -36.97 -0.51 14.42
N GLY A 51 -37.65 -0.17 15.52
CA GLY A 51 -39.11 0.03 15.52
C GLY A 51 -39.53 1.26 14.72
N GLU A 52 -38.79 2.37 14.87
CA GLU A 52 -39.03 3.60 14.10
C GLU A 52 -38.81 3.36 12.60
N VAL A 53 -37.70 2.71 12.23
CA VAL A 53 -37.43 2.38 10.83
C VAL A 53 -38.56 1.54 10.22
N ARG A 54 -39.06 0.52 10.94
CA ARG A 54 -40.21 -0.29 10.47
C ARG A 54 -41.50 0.51 10.30
N LYS A 55 -41.71 1.56 11.10
CA LYS A 55 -42.84 2.48 10.91
C LYS A 55 -42.64 3.32 9.65
N LEU A 56 -41.45 3.85 9.43
CA LEU A 56 -41.10 4.65 8.23
C LEU A 56 -41.17 3.83 6.93
N MET A 57 -40.90 2.52 6.98
CA MET A 57 -41.05 1.60 5.82
C MET A 57 -42.51 1.52 5.30
N ARG A 58 -43.49 1.95 6.09
CA ARG A 58 -44.89 2.07 5.61
C ARG A 58 -45.05 3.27 4.67
N LYS A 59 -44.30 4.35 4.91
CA LYS A 59 -44.29 5.58 4.11
C LYS A 59 -43.41 5.42 2.86
N TRP A 60 -42.19 4.88 3.00
CA TRP A 60 -41.24 4.73 1.90
C TRP A 60 -40.94 3.27 1.59
N LYS A 61 -41.25 2.83 0.36
CA LYS A 61 -41.16 1.42 -0.06
C LYS A 61 -39.74 0.95 -0.42
N ASN A 62 -38.86 1.89 -0.72
CA ASN A 62 -37.44 1.71 -0.98
C ASN A 62 -36.58 1.78 0.30
N LEU A 63 -37.20 1.84 1.48
CA LEU A 63 -36.54 1.74 2.78
C LEU A 63 -36.57 0.30 3.28
N HIS A 64 -35.41 -0.19 3.68
CA HIS A 64 -35.19 -1.55 4.16
C HIS A 64 -34.44 -1.54 5.50
N ILE A 65 -34.55 -2.63 6.25
CA ILE A 65 -33.83 -2.83 7.51
C ILE A 65 -33.19 -4.21 7.55
N SER A 66 -31.93 -4.27 7.99
CA SER A 66 -31.20 -5.50 8.27
C SER A 66 -30.70 -5.49 9.71
N SER A 67 -31.48 -6.12 10.58
CA SER A 67 -31.19 -6.21 12.01
C SER A 67 -30.22 -7.36 12.32
N GLY A 68 -29.30 -7.15 13.26
CA GLY A 68 -28.37 -8.17 13.72
C GLY A 68 -27.78 -7.88 15.09
N GLU A 69 -27.04 -8.84 15.65
CA GLU A 69 -26.35 -8.64 16.93
C GLU A 69 -25.27 -7.56 16.85
N LYS A 70 -25.11 -6.79 17.94
CA LYS A 70 -24.06 -5.79 18.06
C LYS A 70 -22.66 -6.40 18.07
N LYS A 71 -22.03 -6.40 16.90
CA LYS A 71 -20.64 -6.88 16.68
C LYS A 71 -19.68 -5.75 16.30
N GLY A 72 -20.18 -4.52 16.24
CA GLY A 72 -19.40 -3.30 15.98
C GLY A 72 -19.57 -2.77 14.56
N LEU A 73 -19.18 -1.51 14.34
CA LEU A 73 -19.47 -0.74 13.12
C LEU A 73 -19.10 -1.47 11.81
N GLY A 74 -17.89 -2.02 11.72
CA GLY A 74 -17.46 -2.76 10.52
C GLY A 74 -18.31 -4.00 10.24
N ALA A 75 -18.76 -4.72 11.27
CA ALA A 75 -19.62 -5.88 11.10
C ALA A 75 -21.03 -5.48 10.64
N ALA A 76 -21.56 -4.36 11.14
CA ALA A 76 -22.83 -3.80 10.68
C ALA A 76 -22.77 -3.40 9.20
N TYR A 77 -21.70 -2.72 8.77
CA TYR A 77 -21.50 -2.37 7.36
C TYR A 77 -21.31 -3.61 6.48
N ILE A 78 -20.52 -4.60 6.90
CA ILE A 78 -20.37 -5.86 6.13
C ILE A 78 -21.73 -6.57 5.99
N ARG A 79 -22.53 -6.64 7.06
CA ARG A 79 -23.89 -7.20 7.03
C ARG A 79 -24.77 -6.44 6.04
N GLY A 80 -24.83 -5.11 6.18
CA GLY A 80 -25.63 -4.23 5.32
C GLY A 80 -25.22 -4.35 3.85
N MET A 81 -23.93 -4.30 3.53
CA MET A 81 -23.43 -4.43 2.16
C MET A 81 -23.66 -5.83 1.59
N THR A 82 -23.57 -6.88 2.41
CA THR A 82 -23.88 -8.25 1.98
C THR A 82 -25.35 -8.36 1.58
N HIS A 83 -26.25 -7.81 2.40
CA HIS A 83 -27.68 -7.77 2.11
C HIS A 83 -27.98 -6.92 0.86
N ALA A 84 -27.41 -5.71 0.77
CA ALA A 84 -27.58 -4.83 -0.37
C ALA A 84 -27.12 -5.46 -1.70
N VAL A 85 -25.92 -6.05 -1.73
CA VAL A 85 -25.36 -6.62 -2.97
C VAL A 85 -25.98 -7.97 -3.32
N GLY A 86 -26.28 -8.80 -2.32
CA GLY A 86 -26.77 -10.16 -2.49
C GLY A 86 -28.28 -10.25 -2.69
N GLU A 87 -29.06 -9.59 -1.84
CA GLU A 87 -30.52 -9.71 -1.83
C GLU A 87 -31.19 -8.56 -2.60
N MET A 88 -30.70 -7.32 -2.44
CA MET A 88 -31.28 -6.15 -3.13
C MET A 88 -30.69 -5.94 -4.55
N GLY A 89 -29.66 -6.71 -4.92
CA GLY A 89 -29.02 -6.62 -6.24
C GLY A 89 -28.31 -5.29 -6.50
N ALA A 90 -27.80 -4.62 -5.46
CA ALA A 90 -27.12 -3.34 -5.57
C ALA A 90 -25.93 -3.41 -6.55
N ASP A 91 -25.83 -2.41 -7.42
CA ASP A 91 -24.66 -2.16 -8.28
C ASP A 91 -23.64 -1.29 -7.53
N VAL A 92 -24.15 -0.37 -6.70
CA VAL A 92 -23.37 0.55 -5.88
C VAL A 92 -23.91 0.52 -4.46
N VAL A 93 -23.02 0.43 -3.48
CA VAL A 93 -23.37 0.64 -2.07
C VAL A 93 -22.74 1.94 -1.59
N PHE A 94 -23.49 2.68 -0.78
CA PHE A 94 -23.10 3.99 -0.29
C PHE A 94 -23.14 3.99 1.24
N GLU A 95 -22.02 4.15 1.91
CA GLU A 95 -21.91 4.28 3.36
C GLU A 95 -22.18 5.73 3.81
N ILE A 96 -23.09 5.90 4.76
CA ILE A 96 -23.34 7.17 5.44
C ILE A 96 -23.64 6.92 6.92
N ASP A 97 -23.15 7.78 7.80
CA ASP A 97 -23.40 7.65 9.23
C ASP A 97 -24.76 8.28 9.57
N ALA A 98 -25.46 7.70 10.56
CA ALA A 98 -26.80 8.13 10.93
C ALA A 98 -26.86 9.54 11.56
N ASP A 99 -25.74 10.04 12.08
CA ASP A 99 -25.65 11.22 12.97
C ASP A 99 -25.59 12.59 12.26
N LEU A 100 -25.85 12.61 10.94
CA LEU A 100 -25.87 13.81 10.08
C LEU A 100 -24.54 14.60 10.05
N GLN A 101 -23.42 13.99 10.47
CA GLN A 101 -22.10 14.60 10.30
C GLN A 101 -21.65 14.57 8.83
N HIS A 102 -22.15 13.60 8.07
CA HIS A 102 -21.99 13.51 6.62
C HIS A 102 -23.14 14.24 5.94
N ASP A 103 -22.83 15.19 5.06
CA ASP A 103 -23.84 15.94 4.30
C ASP A 103 -24.49 15.05 3.22
N PRO A 104 -25.79 14.69 3.33
CA PRO A 104 -26.46 13.86 2.35
C PRO A 104 -26.52 14.50 0.94
N HIS A 105 -26.44 15.83 0.86
CA HIS A 105 -26.50 16.56 -0.42
C HIS A 105 -25.28 16.35 -1.30
N LYS A 106 -24.21 15.75 -0.78
CA LYS A 106 -23.02 15.39 -1.55
C LYS A 106 -23.17 14.07 -2.31
N ILE A 107 -24.19 13.24 -2.02
CA ILE A 107 -24.41 11.95 -2.70
C ILE A 107 -24.40 12.06 -4.24
N PRO A 108 -25.06 13.05 -4.90
CA PRO A 108 -25.01 13.20 -6.34
C PRO A 108 -23.57 13.37 -6.91
N GLU A 109 -22.69 14.08 -6.19
CA GLU A 109 -21.30 14.27 -6.61
C GLU A 109 -20.49 12.96 -6.56
N PHE A 110 -20.74 12.13 -5.54
CA PHE A 110 -20.14 10.79 -5.45
C PHE A 110 -20.60 9.90 -6.60
N LEU A 111 -21.91 9.87 -6.87
CA LEU A 111 -22.46 9.06 -7.95
C LEU A 111 -21.92 9.50 -9.31
N LYS A 112 -21.77 10.81 -9.55
CA LYS A 112 -21.12 11.32 -10.76
C LYS A 112 -19.69 10.78 -10.95
N LYS A 113 -18.91 10.66 -9.87
CA LYS A 113 -17.57 10.05 -9.92
C LYS A 113 -17.63 8.56 -10.21
N ILE A 114 -18.58 7.83 -9.60
CA ILE A 114 -18.80 6.41 -9.93
C ILE A 114 -19.15 6.25 -11.41
N ASP A 115 -20.07 7.07 -11.93
CA ASP A 115 -20.50 7.08 -13.34
C ASP A 115 -19.33 7.41 -14.29
N SER A 116 -18.39 8.25 -13.86
CA SER A 116 -17.16 8.57 -14.59
C SER A 116 -16.13 7.41 -14.60
N GLY A 117 -16.46 6.28 -13.98
CA GLY A 117 -15.66 5.05 -13.98
C GLY A 117 -14.87 4.80 -12.70
N PHE A 118 -14.93 5.65 -11.67
CA PHE A 118 -14.28 5.31 -10.41
C PHE A 118 -14.96 4.10 -9.75
N ASP A 119 -14.16 3.27 -9.09
CA ASP A 119 -14.63 2.03 -8.46
C ASP A 119 -15.05 2.28 -7.01
N MET A 120 -14.38 3.22 -6.35
CA MET A 120 -14.68 3.66 -4.99
C MET A 120 -14.43 5.17 -4.88
N VAL A 121 -15.32 5.87 -4.19
CA VAL A 121 -15.27 7.31 -3.97
C VAL A 121 -15.35 7.56 -2.48
N VAL A 122 -14.42 8.36 -1.95
CA VAL A 122 -14.29 8.63 -0.51
C VAL A 122 -14.56 10.10 -0.23
N GLY A 123 -15.33 10.37 0.81
CA GLY A 123 -15.52 11.71 1.34
C GLY A 123 -14.22 12.23 1.95
N ASN A 124 -13.85 13.46 1.60
CA ASN A 124 -12.60 14.06 2.02
C ASN A 124 -12.83 15.33 2.84
N ARG A 125 -12.28 15.35 4.06
CA ARG A 125 -12.35 16.49 4.99
C ARG A 125 -11.13 17.42 4.94
N TYR A 126 -10.05 17.03 4.26
CA TYR A 126 -8.73 17.66 4.38
C TYR A 126 -8.16 18.21 3.06
N SER A 127 -8.83 18.04 1.92
CA SER A 127 -8.48 18.77 0.68
C SER A 127 -9.28 20.06 0.55
N ASP A 128 -8.92 20.85 -0.47
CA ASP A 128 -9.69 22.02 -0.90
C ASP A 128 -11.18 21.68 -1.06
N GLY A 129 -12.03 22.54 -0.47
CA GLY A 129 -13.48 22.35 -0.38
C GLY A 129 -13.97 21.46 0.76
N GLY A 130 -13.07 20.76 1.46
CA GLY A 130 -13.38 19.95 2.63
C GLY A 130 -13.07 20.69 3.94
N SER A 131 -13.76 20.35 5.02
CA SER A 131 -13.41 20.88 6.34
C SER A 131 -13.81 19.97 7.50
N ILE A 132 -13.15 20.15 8.63
CA ILE A 132 -13.56 19.63 9.95
C ILE A 132 -14.21 20.74 10.79
N PRO A 133 -15.04 20.42 11.81
CA PRO A 133 -15.69 21.41 12.64
C PRO A 133 -14.70 22.37 13.31
N GLN A 134 -15.03 23.67 13.29
CA GLN A 134 -14.16 24.71 13.84
C GLN A 134 -14.03 24.65 15.37
N ASN A 135 -15.05 24.12 16.05
CA ASN A 135 -15.15 24.00 17.50
C ASN A 135 -14.55 22.70 18.05
N TRP A 136 -13.99 21.82 17.22
CA TRP A 136 -13.28 20.65 17.74
C TRP A 136 -12.11 21.05 18.65
N PRO A 137 -11.88 20.31 19.76
CA PRO A 137 -10.70 20.51 20.59
C PRO A 137 -9.43 20.44 19.75
N PHE A 138 -8.50 21.37 19.99
CA PHE A 138 -7.28 21.51 19.19
C PHE A 138 -6.50 20.20 19.05
N LEU A 139 -6.31 19.48 20.15
CA LEU A 139 -5.65 18.17 20.15
C LEU A 139 -6.38 17.15 19.27
N ARG A 140 -7.72 17.11 19.29
CA ARG A 140 -8.52 16.23 18.42
C ARG A 140 -8.28 16.53 16.95
N LYS A 141 -8.20 17.82 16.57
CA LYS A 141 -7.88 18.24 15.20
C LYS A 141 -6.49 17.77 14.78
N ILE A 142 -5.48 18.02 15.62
CA ILE A 142 -4.11 17.58 15.35
C ILE A 142 -4.05 16.06 15.17
N PHE A 143 -4.60 15.28 16.09
CA PHE A 143 -4.58 13.82 16.00
C PHE A 143 -5.23 13.33 14.70
N SER A 144 -6.35 13.94 14.30
CA SER A 144 -7.08 13.61 13.08
C SER A 144 -6.23 13.86 11.82
N ILE A 145 -5.58 15.02 11.73
CA ILE A 145 -4.73 15.40 10.59
C ILE A 145 -3.45 14.55 10.56
N VAL A 146 -2.75 14.42 11.69
CA VAL A 146 -1.50 13.66 11.80
C VAL A 146 -1.72 12.17 11.54
N ALA A 147 -2.83 11.59 12.01
CA ALA A 147 -3.14 10.19 11.71
C ALA A 147 -3.32 9.94 10.21
N ASN A 148 -4.06 10.80 9.51
CA ASN A 148 -4.20 10.69 8.05
C ASN A 148 -2.88 10.91 7.33
N LEU A 149 -2.08 11.90 7.74
CA LEU A 149 -0.76 12.13 7.17
C LEU A 149 0.17 10.91 7.36
N PHE A 150 0.14 10.29 8.54
CA PHE A 150 0.89 9.07 8.86
C PHE A 150 0.50 7.92 7.92
N VAL A 151 -0.81 7.66 7.77
CA VAL A 151 -1.30 6.59 6.86
C VAL A 151 -0.86 6.86 5.42
N ARG A 152 -1.02 8.09 4.93
CA ARG A 152 -0.61 8.51 3.58
C ARG A 152 0.88 8.32 3.33
N THR A 153 1.70 8.69 4.33
CA THR A 153 3.16 8.58 4.27
C THR A 153 3.59 7.12 4.26
N VAL A 154 3.10 6.33 5.22
CA VAL A 154 3.48 4.92 5.32
C VAL A 154 3.05 4.19 4.06
N PHE A 155 1.83 4.37 3.55
CA PHE A 155 1.37 3.73 2.31
C PHE A 155 1.83 4.41 1.03
N THR A 156 2.58 5.52 1.11
CA THR A 156 3.05 6.32 -0.06
C THR A 156 1.90 6.62 -1.03
N LYS A 157 0.74 6.99 -0.49
CA LYS A 157 -0.49 7.28 -1.24
C LYS A 157 -1.01 8.66 -0.87
N PHE A 158 -0.35 9.67 -1.42
CA PHE A 158 -0.66 11.08 -1.16
C PHE A 158 -1.89 11.59 -1.92
N SER A 159 -2.33 10.89 -2.97
CA SER A 159 -3.51 11.26 -3.76
C SER A 159 -4.85 11.03 -3.04
N VAL A 160 -4.84 10.39 -1.88
CA VAL A 160 -6.01 10.16 -1.03
C VAL A 160 -5.73 10.79 0.33
N HIS A 161 -6.57 11.72 0.74
CA HIS A 161 -6.37 12.55 1.93
C HIS A 161 -7.09 12.02 3.15
N ASP A 162 -8.27 11.41 2.99
CA ASP A 162 -9.05 10.86 4.10
C ASP A 162 -9.13 9.33 4.07
N TRP A 163 -8.46 8.69 5.01
CA TRP A 163 -8.40 7.23 5.13
C TRP A 163 -9.38 6.67 6.16
N THR A 164 -9.95 7.54 6.97
CA THR A 164 -10.66 7.16 8.21
C THR A 164 -12.18 7.36 8.13
N GLY A 165 -12.65 8.21 7.22
CA GLY A 165 -14.07 8.51 7.06
C GLY A 165 -14.89 7.34 6.51
N GLY A 166 -16.12 7.20 7.01
CA GLY A 166 -17.13 6.24 6.56
C GLY A 166 -18.12 6.80 5.54
N TYR A 167 -17.82 7.93 4.90
CA TYR A 167 -18.65 8.52 3.85
C TYR A 167 -18.13 8.06 2.48
N ARG A 168 -18.68 6.97 1.95
CA ARG A 168 -18.05 6.24 0.83
C ARG A 168 -19.08 5.70 -0.14
N ALA A 169 -18.86 5.87 -1.44
CA ALA A 169 -19.58 5.13 -2.48
C ALA A 169 -18.65 4.08 -3.08
N LEU A 170 -19.12 2.86 -3.29
CA LEU A 170 -18.32 1.82 -3.94
C LEU A 170 -19.16 0.91 -4.81
N ARG A 171 -18.58 0.49 -5.94
CA ARG A 171 -19.18 -0.51 -6.81
C ARG A 171 -19.18 -1.88 -6.13
N ARG A 172 -20.18 -2.70 -6.45
CA ARG A 172 -20.34 -4.05 -5.88
C ARG A 172 -19.09 -4.92 -6.03
N GLU A 173 -18.32 -4.76 -7.10
CA GLU A 173 -17.09 -5.52 -7.37
C GLU A 173 -16.02 -5.27 -6.30
N VAL A 174 -15.92 -4.03 -5.81
CA VAL A 174 -14.97 -3.66 -4.74
C VAL A 174 -15.34 -4.40 -3.45
N PHE A 175 -16.62 -4.37 -3.08
CA PHE A 175 -17.10 -5.07 -1.89
C PHE A 175 -16.91 -6.60 -2.01
N LEU A 176 -17.34 -7.20 -3.12
CA LEU A 176 -17.23 -8.65 -3.33
C LEU A 176 -15.79 -9.15 -3.30
N LYS A 177 -14.83 -8.33 -3.77
CA LYS A 177 -13.40 -8.66 -3.75
C LYS A 177 -12.78 -8.56 -2.36
N GLU A 178 -13.29 -7.69 -1.50
CA GLU A 178 -12.68 -7.37 -0.20
C GLU A 178 -13.40 -7.96 1.01
N LYS A 179 -14.70 -8.27 0.92
CA LYS A 179 -15.55 -8.65 2.08
C LYS A 179 -14.91 -9.69 3.01
N ASP A 180 -14.35 -10.76 2.47
CA ASP A 180 -13.79 -11.87 3.26
C ASP A 180 -12.47 -11.48 3.95
N LYS A 181 -11.78 -10.47 3.40
CA LYS A 181 -10.54 -9.93 3.96
C LYS A 181 -10.82 -8.89 5.06
N LEU A 182 -12.06 -8.43 5.22
CA LEU A 182 -12.44 -7.35 6.13
C LEU A 182 -13.04 -7.80 7.46
N THR A 183 -13.49 -9.05 7.54
CA THR A 183 -14.20 -9.63 8.71
C THR A 183 -13.43 -9.54 10.03
N ASN A 184 -12.09 -9.44 9.97
CA ASN A 184 -11.23 -9.37 11.16
C ASN A 184 -10.99 -7.94 11.67
N TYR A 185 -11.49 -6.90 10.99
CA TYR A 185 -11.24 -5.51 11.38
C TYR A 185 -12.47 -4.86 12.00
N ARG A 186 -12.24 -4.06 13.04
CA ARG A 186 -13.28 -3.34 13.79
C ARG A 186 -12.94 -1.85 13.85
N GLY A 187 -13.96 -1.02 14.12
CA GLY A 187 -13.80 0.42 14.28
C GLY A 187 -13.16 1.11 13.07
N TYR A 188 -12.34 2.14 13.30
CA TYR A 188 -11.66 2.90 12.24
C TYR A 188 -10.73 2.05 11.35
N ILE A 189 -10.19 0.94 11.87
CA ILE A 189 -9.31 0.05 11.12
C ILE A 189 -10.07 -0.59 9.97
N PHE A 190 -11.36 -0.86 10.12
CA PHE A 190 -12.20 -1.34 9.02
C PHE A 190 -12.09 -0.40 7.82
N GLN A 191 -12.31 0.90 8.02
CA GLN A 191 -12.27 1.90 6.95
C GLN A 191 -10.88 2.04 6.31
N ILE A 192 -9.83 2.11 7.12
CA ILE A 192 -8.44 2.18 6.61
C ILE A 192 -8.11 0.91 5.82
N SER A 193 -8.49 -0.27 6.36
CA SER A 193 -8.17 -1.55 5.75
C SER A 193 -8.92 -1.79 4.44
N PHE A 194 -10.16 -1.32 4.35
CA PHE A 194 -10.96 -1.43 3.13
C PHE A 194 -10.34 -0.62 2.01
N LEU A 195 -10.05 0.65 2.27
CA LEU A 195 -9.43 1.54 1.29
C LEU A 195 -8.03 1.07 0.88
N HIS A 196 -7.21 0.66 1.86
CA HIS A 196 -5.88 0.11 1.62
C HIS A 196 -5.93 -1.10 0.69
N LYS A 197 -6.80 -2.07 0.97
CA LYS A 197 -6.91 -3.27 0.12
C LYS A 197 -7.47 -2.95 -1.25
N ALA A 198 -8.46 -2.05 -1.35
CA ALA A 198 -9.01 -1.64 -2.63
C ALA A 198 -7.94 -1.00 -3.54
N ILE A 199 -7.14 -0.08 -2.99
CA ILE A 199 -6.01 0.54 -3.72
C ILE A 199 -4.99 -0.52 -4.15
N ARG A 200 -4.67 -1.45 -3.25
CA ARG A 200 -3.71 -2.54 -3.53
C ARG A 200 -4.19 -3.48 -4.63
N ASP A 201 -5.49 -3.78 -4.66
CA ASP A 201 -6.11 -4.65 -5.66
C ASP A 201 -6.39 -3.92 -6.99
N GLY A 202 -5.97 -2.65 -7.10
CA GLY A 202 -5.91 -1.89 -8.35
C GLY A 202 -7.16 -1.10 -8.70
N PHE A 203 -8.11 -0.97 -7.76
CA PHE A 203 -9.32 -0.20 -7.96
C PHE A 203 -9.02 1.31 -8.06
N ARG A 204 -9.77 2.00 -8.92
CA ARG A 204 -9.68 3.45 -9.14
C ARG A 204 -10.44 4.19 -8.05
N ILE A 205 -9.71 5.04 -7.31
CA ILE A 205 -10.25 5.81 -6.19
C ILE A 205 -10.40 7.28 -6.59
N ALA A 206 -11.52 7.89 -6.24
CA ALA A 206 -11.72 9.34 -6.28
C ALA A 206 -12.08 9.89 -4.89
N GLU A 207 -11.97 11.20 -4.75
CA GLU A 207 -12.40 11.93 -3.55
C GLU A 207 -13.48 12.95 -3.89
N VAL A 208 -14.40 13.18 -2.95
CA VAL A 208 -15.37 14.28 -2.96
C VAL A 208 -15.18 15.08 -1.68
N PRO A 209 -14.78 16.36 -1.76
CA PRO A 209 -14.63 17.20 -0.58
C PRO A 209 -15.99 17.51 0.05
N PHE A 210 -16.05 17.50 1.38
CA PHE A 210 -17.26 17.85 2.12
C PHE A 210 -16.96 18.51 3.48
N HIS A 211 -17.93 19.26 3.97
CA HIS A 211 -17.89 19.84 5.32
C HIS A 211 -18.39 18.82 6.33
N PHE A 212 -17.51 18.36 7.21
CA PHE A 212 -17.88 17.47 8.31
C PHE A 212 -18.54 18.31 9.41
N SER A 213 -19.82 18.03 9.69
CA SER A 213 -20.59 18.73 10.70
C SER A 213 -20.38 18.12 12.08
N ASP A 214 -20.66 18.89 13.13
CA ASP A 214 -20.78 18.31 14.47
C ASP A 214 -22.08 17.53 14.63
N ARG A 215 -22.06 16.52 15.51
CA ARG A 215 -23.25 15.71 15.80
C ARG A 215 -24.37 16.60 16.31
N THR A 216 -25.55 16.44 15.74
CA THR A 216 -26.75 17.13 16.22
C THR A 216 -27.23 16.58 17.57
N LEU A 217 -27.02 15.28 17.82
CA LEU A 217 -27.44 14.58 19.05
C LEU A 217 -26.39 13.53 19.46
N GLY A 218 -26.10 13.42 20.75
CA GLY A 218 -25.26 12.36 21.35
C GLY A 218 -23.82 12.75 21.72
N ASN A 219 -23.18 11.96 22.59
CA ASN A 219 -21.82 12.20 23.08
C ASN A 219 -20.75 11.66 22.13
N SER A 220 -19.73 12.48 21.82
CA SER A 220 -18.57 12.05 21.04
C SER A 220 -17.64 11.16 21.87
N LYS A 221 -17.38 9.93 21.41
CA LYS A 221 -16.31 9.11 21.99
C LYS A 221 -14.96 9.54 21.41
N ILE A 222 -14.10 10.14 22.24
CA ILE A 222 -12.69 10.32 21.88
C ILE A 222 -12.11 8.92 21.61
N ALA A 223 -11.40 8.75 20.49
CA ALA A 223 -10.73 7.49 20.20
C ALA A 223 -9.75 7.18 21.35
N SER A 224 -9.97 6.06 22.05
CA SER A 224 -9.08 5.65 23.13
C SER A 224 -7.66 5.42 22.59
N MET A 225 -6.65 5.54 23.46
CA MET A 225 -5.25 5.30 23.08
C MET A 225 -5.03 3.91 22.46
N GLY A 226 -5.82 2.91 22.87
CA GLY A 226 -5.83 1.57 22.27
C GLY A 226 -6.21 1.56 20.79
N TYR A 227 -7.17 2.39 20.35
CA TYR A 227 -7.52 2.47 18.94
C TYR A 227 -6.39 3.07 18.09
N ILE A 228 -5.68 4.06 18.63
CA ILE A 228 -4.55 4.68 17.92
C ILE A 228 -3.44 3.66 17.71
N THR A 229 -3.09 2.90 18.76
CA THR A 229 -2.04 1.87 18.67
C THR A 229 -2.41 0.76 17.69
N ASP A 230 -3.67 0.35 17.63
CA ASP A 230 -4.12 -0.66 16.67
C ASP A 230 -4.11 -0.18 15.21
N VAL A 231 -4.43 1.10 14.97
CA VAL A 231 -4.29 1.71 13.64
C VAL A 231 -2.81 1.74 13.22
N VAL A 232 -1.92 2.22 14.08
CA VAL A 232 -0.48 2.26 13.81
C VAL A 232 0.04 0.86 13.53
N ARG A 233 -0.31 -0.11 14.39
CA ARG A 233 0.04 -1.51 14.22
C ARG A 233 -0.41 -2.02 12.86
N TYR A 234 -1.69 -1.85 12.52
CA TYR A 234 -2.22 -2.29 11.24
C TYR A 234 -1.42 -1.72 10.06
N VAL A 235 -1.24 -0.40 10.03
CA VAL A 235 -0.60 0.33 8.92
C VAL A 235 0.85 -0.12 8.73
N VAL A 236 1.62 -0.23 9.82
CA VAL A 236 3.01 -0.68 9.79
C VAL A 236 3.12 -2.13 9.33
N PHE A 237 2.36 -3.05 9.94
CA PHE A 237 2.41 -4.47 9.56
C PHE A 237 1.91 -4.71 8.14
N ALA A 238 0.89 -3.98 7.70
CA ALA A 238 0.42 -3.98 6.32
C ALA A 238 1.55 -3.60 5.37
N ARG A 239 2.24 -2.49 5.63
CA ARG A 239 3.37 -2.05 4.80
C ARG A 239 4.54 -3.04 4.82
N ILE A 240 4.91 -3.58 5.98
CA ILE A 240 5.97 -4.60 6.07
C ILE A 240 5.61 -5.83 5.23
N LYS A 241 4.33 -6.24 5.23
CA LYS A 241 3.86 -7.36 4.40
C LYS A 241 3.98 -7.05 2.91
N GLU A 242 3.70 -5.82 2.48
CA GLU A 242 3.92 -5.38 1.09
C GLU A 242 5.40 -5.34 0.71
N LEU A 243 6.26 -4.92 1.63
CA LEU A 243 7.71 -4.85 1.46
C LEU A 243 8.41 -6.18 1.69
N LYS A 244 7.71 -7.26 2.07
CA LYS A 244 8.30 -8.55 2.44
C LYS A 244 9.28 -9.08 1.38
N ARG A 245 8.94 -8.95 0.10
CA ARG A 245 9.80 -9.40 -1.00
C ARG A 245 11.04 -8.52 -1.14
N PHE A 246 10.90 -7.21 -0.99
CA PHE A 246 12.03 -6.27 -0.96
C PHE A 246 12.94 -6.52 0.25
N ILE A 247 12.39 -6.76 1.44
CA ILE A 247 13.16 -7.08 2.64
C ILE A 247 13.94 -8.39 2.44
N LYS A 248 13.32 -9.45 1.92
CA LYS A 248 14.03 -10.68 1.55
C LYS A 248 15.15 -10.41 0.55
N PHE A 249 14.90 -9.60 -0.46
CA PHE A 249 15.89 -9.22 -1.46
C PHE A 249 17.10 -8.49 -0.81
N LEU A 250 16.86 -7.57 0.13
CA LEU A 250 17.92 -6.92 0.91
C LEU A 250 18.72 -7.93 1.74
N ILE A 251 18.04 -8.85 2.44
CA ILE A 251 18.71 -9.90 3.23
C ILE A 251 19.63 -10.72 2.33
N VAL A 252 19.14 -11.16 1.16
CA VAL A 252 19.94 -11.91 0.19
C VAL A 252 21.15 -11.09 -0.26
N GLY A 253 20.96 -9.84 -0.65
CA GLY A 253 22.06 -8.95 -1.04
C GLY A 253 23.13 -8.80 0.05
N SER A 254 22.71 -8.60 1.31
CA SER A 254 23.61 -8.52 2.46
C SER A 254 24.37 -9.83 2.70
N THR A 255 23.70 -10.98 2.57
CA THR A 255 24.35 -12.30 2.66
C THR A 255 25.37 -12.50 1.54
N GLY A 256 25.02 -12.11 0.30
CA GLY A 256 25.95 -12.14 -0.83
C GLY A 256 27.18 -11.28 -0.59
N PHE A 257 27.01 -10.07 -0.03
CA PHE A 257 28.12 -9.19 0.31
C PHE A 257 29.07 -9.79 1.37
N ILE A 258 28.53 -10.40 2.42
CA ILE A 258 29.33 -11.11 3.43
C ILE A 258 30.09 -12.28 2.79
N LEU A 259 29.42 -13.04 1.92
CA LEU A 259 30.04 -14.16 1.21
C LEU A 259 31.16 -13.68 0.28
N GLN A 260 30.95 -12.58 -0.44
CA GLN A 260 31.97 -11.97 -1.30
C GLN A 260 33.25 -11.66 -0.52
N ILE A 261 33.13 -10.94 0.59
CA ILE A 261 34.28 -10.57 1.43
C ILE A 261 34.97 -11.82 1.97
N SER A 262 34.19 -12.79 2.46
CA SER A 262 34.72 -14.01 3.07
C SER A 262 35.47 -14.86 2.05
N THR A 263 34.89 -15.07 0.87
CA THR A 263 35.50 -15.85 -0.22
C THR A 263 36.75 -15.15 -0.76
N GLN A 264 36.70 -13.83 -0.95
CA GLN A 264 37.88 -13.05 -1.35
C GLN A 264 39.02 -13.26 -0.35
N GLU A 265 38.74 -13.11 0.94
CA GLU A 265 39.75 -13.26 1.98
C GLU A 265 40.35 -14.67 2.01
N ILE A 266 39.53 -15.70 1.88
CA ILE A 266 39.98 -17.11 1.83
C ILE A 266 40.88 -17.35 0.61
N VAL A 267 40.47 -16.88 -0.57
CA VAL A 267 41.22 -17.07 -1.82
C VAL A 267 42.56 -16.31 -1.81
N VAL A 268 42.57 -15.12 -1.21
CA VAL A 268 43.77 -14.30 -1.06
C VAL A 268 44.72 -14.90 -0.02
N ARG A 269 44.23 -15.33 1.15
CA ARG A 269 45.04 -15.91 2.24
C ARG A 269 45.58 -17.30 1.96
N SER A 270 44.83 -18.13 1.22
CA SER A 270 45.27 -19.49 0.85
C SER A 270 46.45 -19.53 -0.13
N GLY A 271 46.85 -18.38 -0.69
CA GLY A 271 47.88 -18.31 -1.72
C GLY A 271 47.38 -18.73 -3.12
N PHE A 272 46.14 -19.22 -3.23
CA PHE A 272 45.55 -19.65 -4.50
C PHE A 272 45.52 -18.52 -5.54
N ALA A 273 45.15 -17.30 -5.12
CA ALA A 273 45.19 -16.13 -6.00
C ALA A 273 46.60 -15.80 -6.50
N LEU A 274 47.63 -16.05 -5.70
CA LEU A 274 49.03 -15.83 -6.07
C LEU A 274 49.48 -16.84 -7.13
N VAL A 275 49.10 -18.11 -6.96
CA VAL A 275 49.38 -19.18 -7.95
C VAL A 275 48.73 -18.84 -9.29
N LEU A 276 47.44 -18.49 -9.30
CA LEU A 276 46.74 -18.08 -10.52
C LEU A 276 47.35 -16.83 -11.18
N ALA A 277 47.79 -15.86 -10.38
CA ALA A 277 48.47 -14.67 -10.89
C ALA A 277 49.76 -14.99 -11.65
N GLN A 278 50.48 -16.05 -11.26
CA GLN A 278 51.70 -16.49 -11.94
C GLN A 278 51.43 -17.13 -13.31
N PHE A 279 50.25 -17.73 -13.51
CA PHE A 279 49.85 -18.34 -14.78
C PHE A 279 49.16 -17.38 -15.76
N THR A 280 48.71 -16.21 -15.31
CA THR A 280 47.91 -15.26 -16.11
C THR A 280 48.76 -14.33 -17.01
N SER A 281 49.86 -14.84 -17.55
CA SER A 281 50.85 -14.19 -18.44
C SER A 281 51.84 -13.23 -17.76
N PRO A 282 53.16 -13.37 -18.05
CA PRO A 282 54.20 -12.40 -17.67
C PRO A 282 53.87 -10.96 -18.11
N VAL A 283 53.10 -10.77 -19.17
CA VAL A 283 52.69 -9.45 -19.70
C VAL A 283 51.77 -8.73 -18.73
N LEU A 284 50.79 -9.44 -18.14
CA LEU A 284 49.86 -8.86 -17.17
C LEU A 284 50.57 -8.51 -15.86
N PHE A 285 51.50 -9.38 -15.43
CA PHE A 285 52.38 -9.13 -14.29
C PHE A 285 53.25 -7.87 -14.49
N THR A 286 53.81 -7.70 -15.69
CA THR A 286 54.64 -6.53 -16.04
C THR A 286 53.82 -5.23 -16.09
N LEU A 287 52.60 -5.28 -16.64
CA LEU A 287 51.66 -4.15 -16.64
C LEU A 287 51.23 -3.74 -15.23
N THR A 288 51.03 -4.71 -14.33
CA THR A 288 50.64 -4.44 -12.94
C THR A 288 51.76 -3.82 -12.10
N LYS A 289 53.03 -4.15 -12.40
CA LYS A 289 54.21 -3.62 -11.70
C LYS A 289 54.42 -2.12 -11.94
N HIS A 290 54.03 -1.59 -13.10
CA HIS A 290 54.31 -0.20 -13.49
C HIS A 290 53.19 0.82 -13.21
N HIS A 291 51.95 0.38 -12.95
CA HIS A 291 50.80 1.30 -12.89
C HIS A 291 50.05 1.37 -11.55
N GLY A 292 50.61 0.84 -10.45
CA GLY A 292 50.08 1.09 -9.10
C GLY A 292 48.60 0.72 -8.91
N MET A 293 48.09 -0.24 -9.68
CA MET A 293 46.73 -0.75 -9.54
C MET A 293 46.74 -2.01 -8.68
N ILE A 294 45.70 -2.13 -7.85
CA ILE A 294 45.31 -3.25 -6.98
C ILE A 294 46.11 -4.53 -7.28
N PRO A 295 46.85 -5.11 -6.32
CA PRO A 295 47.64 -6.32 -6.55
C PRO A 295 46.80 -7.36 -7.31
N LEU A 296 47.32 -7.90 -8.43
CA LEU A 296 46.61 -8.87 -9.27
C LEU A 296 45.96 -10.00 -8.46
N ARG A 297 46.61 -10.38 -7.35
CA ARG A 297 46.12 -11.26 -6.28
C ARG A 297 44.74 -10.85 -5.73
N ASP A 298 44.58 -9.60 -5.33
CA ASP A 298 43.34 -9.08 -4.72
C ASP A 298 42.22 -8.95 -5.77
N SER A 299 42.59 -8.67 -7.03
CA SER A 299 41.63 -8.66 -8.14
C SER A 299 41.11 -10.07 -8.46
N ILE A 300 41.99 -11.08 -8.47
CA ILE A 300 41.60 -12.49 -8.62
C ILE A 300 40.70 -12.93 -7.45
N GLY A 301 41.10 -12.63 -6.21
CA GLY A 301 40.29 -12.90 -5.03
C GLY A 301 38.91 -12.22 -5.08
N GLY A 302 38.88 -10.95 -5.47
CA GLY A 302 37.64 -10.19 -5.67
C GLY A 302 36.74 -10.79 -6.74
N GLY A 303 37.31 -11.30 -7.84
CA GLY A 303 36.57 -12.00 -8.90
C GLY A 303 35.87 -13.28 -8.40
N PHE A 304 36.60 -14.14 -7.67
CA PHE A 304 36.01 -15.33 -7.05
C PHE A 304 34.94 -14.98 -6.01
N GLY A 305 35.20 -13.96 -5.18
CA GLY A 305 34.22 -13.46 -4.21
C GLY A 305 32.94 -12.96 -4.89
N ALA A 306 33.07 -12.18 -5.97
CA ALA A 306 31.94 -11.67 -6.72
C ALA A 306 31.11 -12.79 -7.34
N GLU A 307 31.74 -13.78 -7.97
CA GLU A 307 31.02 -14.92 -8.56
C GLU A 307 30.29 -15.75 -7.49
N ALA A 308 30.94 -16.02 -6.35
CA ALA A 308 30.31 -16.72 -5.23
C ALA A 308 29.06 -15.97 -4.71
N ALA A 309 29.16 -14.64 -4.59
CA ALA A 309 28.04 -13.80 -4.18
C ALA A 309 26.91 -13.76 -5.22
N ILE A 310 27.24 -13.66 -6.50
CA ILE A 310 26.28 -13.70 -7.61
C ILE A 310 25.52 -15.03 -7.59
N LEU A 311 26.22 -16.17 -7.51
CA LEU A 311 25.60 -17.49 -7.47
C LEU A 311 24.73 -17.67 -6.22
N SER A 312 25.22 -17.28 -5.05
CA SER A 312 24.44 -17.32 -3.80
C SER A 312 23.18 -16.47 -3.89
N ASN A 313 23.31 -15.23 -4.35
CA ASN A 313 22.18 -14.31 -4.53
C ASN A 313 21.17 -14.85 -5.52
N PHE A 314 21.61 -15.47 -6.61
CA PHE A 314 20.74 -16.14 -7.56
C PHE A 314 19.97 -17.27 -6.89
N MET A 315 20.66 -18.14 -6.15
CA MET A 315 20.04 -19.28 -5.48
C MET A 315 19.00 -18.82 -4.46
N PHE A 316 19.35 -17.95 -3.51
CA PHE A 316 18.38 -17.48 -2.52
C PHE A 316 17.23 -16.69 -3.13
N ASN A 317 17.48 -15.84 -4.14
CA ASN A 317 16.39 -15.13 -4.80
C ASN A 317 15.45 -16.08 -5.53
N ASN A 318 16.01 -17.05 -6.26
CA ASN A 318 15.23 -18.00 -7.05
C ASN A 318 14.43 -18.95 -6.16
N PHE A 319 15.00 -19.45 -5.05
CA PHE A 319 14.38 -20.47 -4.19
C PHE A 319 13.60 -19.90 -2.99
N TRP A 320 13.87 -18.67 -2.56
CA TRP A 320 13.24 -18.09 -1.36
C TRP A 320 12.58 -16.72 -1.56
N THR A 321 13.25 -15.75 -2.20
CA THR A 321 12.68 -14.39 -2.39
C THR A 321 11.49 -14.39 -3.35
N PHE A 322 11.64 -15.05 -4.50
CA PHE A 322 10.65 -15.12 -5.59
C PHE A 322 10.08 -16.54 -5.76
N SER A 323 10.02 -17.32 -4.68
CA SER A 323 9.57 -18.71 -4.70
C SER A 323 8.10 -18.86 -5.10
N ASP A 324 7.29 -17.84 -4.86
CA ASP A 324 5.90 -17.72 -5.30
C ASP A 324 5.78 -17.48 -6.81
N ALA A 325 6.63 -16.63 -7.37
CA ALA A 325 6.70 -16.39 -8.82
C ALA A 325 7.02 -17.67 -9.61
N ARG A 326 7.91 -18.50 -9.06
CA ARG A 326 8.26 -19.81 -9.63
C ARG A 326 7.05 -20.74 -9.74
N LYS A 327 6.16 -20.71 -8.75
CA LYS A 327 4.93 -21.52 -8.75
C LYS A 327 3.92 -21.05 -9.80
N LEU A 328 4.06 -19.84 -10.34
CA LEU A 328 3.06 -19.15 -11.16
C LEU A 328 3.40 -19.05 -12.67
N LYS A 329 4.04 -20.06 -13.27
CA LYS A 329 4.26 -20.22 -14.74
C LYS A 329 5.51 -19.58 -15.36
N GLU A 330 6.63 -19.43 -14.66
CA GLU A 330 7.90 -19.07 -15.34
C GLU A 330 8.46 -20.30 -16.10
N LYS A 331 8.32 -20.31 -17.44
CA LYS A 331 8.69 -21.44 -18.32
C LYS A 331 10.18 -21.48 -18.72
N SER A 332 10.97 -20.45 -18.37
CA SER A 332 12.37 -20.40 -18.82
C SER A 332 13.23 -21.47 -18.14
N PRO A 333 14.05 -22.21 -18.90
CA PRO A 333 15.03 -23.15 -18.35
C PRO A 333 15.94 -22.51 -17.30
N PHE A 334 16.46 -23.32 -16.39
CA PHE A 334 17.31 -22.86 -15.28
C PHE A 334 18.54 -22.06 -15.76
N TYR A 335 19.21 -22.50 -16.83
CA TYR A 335 20.38 -21.81 -17.38
C TYR A 335 20.06 -20.41 -17.94
N ILE A 336 18.89 -20.23 -18.57
CA ILE A 336 18.46 -18.89 -19.05
C ILE A 336 18.24 -17.94 -17.87
N ARG A 337 17.75 -18.44 -16.73
CA ARG A 337 17.57 -17.64 -15.52
C ARG A 337 18.90 -17.19 -14.94
N ILE A 338 19.90 -18.09 -14.91
CA ILE A 338 21.27 -17.73 -14.50
C ILE A 338 21.85 -16.68 -15.44
N LEU A 339 21.69 -16.84 -16.76
CA LEU A 339 22.19 -15.87 -17.73
C LEU A 339 21.56 -14.49 -17.55
N LYS A 340 20.22 -14.44 -17.45
CA LYS A 340 19.49 -13.19 -17.18
C LYS A 340 19.96 -12.53 -15.89
N PHE A 341 20.13 -13.32 -14.83
CA PHE A 341 20.62 -12.82 -13.55
C PHE A 341 22.03 -12.22 -13.66
N ASN A 342 22.96 -12.93 -14.28
CA ASN A 342 24.33 -12.46 -14.49
C ASN A 342 24.37 -11.15 -15.28
N LEU A 343 23.60 -11.04 -16.37
CA LEU A 343 23.49 -9.80 -17.15
C LEU A 343 23.03 -8.61 -16.29
N THR A 344 22.12 -8.84 -15.35
CA THR A 344 21.63 -7.77 -14.45
C THR A 344 22.65 -7.39 -13.37
N SER A 345 23.42 -8.36 -12.87
CA SER A 345 24.56 -8.09 -11.99
C SER A 345 25.64 -7.29 -12.70
N VAL A 346 25.94 -7.60 -13.97
CA VAL A 346 26.88 -6.83 -14.80
C VAL A 346 26.40 -5.40 -15.03
N LEU A 347 25.11 -5.22 -15.36
CA LEU A 347 24.52 -3.88 -15.51
C LEU A 347 24.67 -3.04 -14.23
N SER A 348 24.55 -3.66 -13.06
CA SER A 348 24.75 -2.98 -11.77
C SER A 348 26.15 -2.41 -11.61
N ILE A 349 27.16 -3.17 -12.06
CA ILE A 349 28.57 -2.76 -12.01
C ILE A 349 28.79 -1.55 -12.90
N PHE A 350 28.25 -1.56 -14.12
CA PHE A 350 28.36 -0.41 -15.03
C PHE A 350 27.69 0.84 -14.48
N ILE A 351 26.51 0.68 -13.88
CA ILE A 351 25.79 1.80 -13.25
C ILE A 351 26.59 2.37 -12.08
N GLN A 352 27.12 1.50 -11.21
CA GLN A 352 27.96 1.93 -10.10
C GLN A 352 29.23 2.65 -10.58
N ALA A 353 29.94 2.10 -11.58
CA ALA A 353 31.12 2.72 -12.16
C ALA A 353 30.80 4.07 -12.82
N GLY A 354 29.70 4.16 -13.56
CA GLY A 354 29.21 5.39 -14.19
C GLY A 354 28.82 6.46 -13.17
N SER A 355 28.15 6.08 -12.08
CA SER A 355 27.84 7.00 -10.97
C SER A 355 29.11 7.52 -10.31
N ILE A 356 30.06 6.64 -9.99
CA ILE A 356 31.36 7.05 -9.43
C ILE A 356 32.03 8.05 -10.38
N TRP A 357 32.19 7.70 -11.67
CA TRP A 357 32.80 8.57 -12.68
C TRP A 357 32.12 9.95 -12.78
N PHE A 358 30.78 9.98 -12.77
CA PHE A 358 30.01 11.22 -12.82
C PHE A 358 30.26 12.10 -11.60
N PHE A 359 30.21 11.53 -10.40
CA PHE A 359 30.45 12.30 -9.16
C PHE A 359 31.90 12.72 -9.01
N VAL A 360 32.88 11.93 -9.50
CA VAL A 360 34.29 12.36 -9.56
C VAL A 360 34.42 13.61 -10.40
N ARG A 361 33.79 13.65 -11.58
CA ARG A 361 33.83 14.83 -12.47
C ARG A 361 33.09 16.02 -11.89
N LEU A 362 31.98 15.79 -11.20
CA LEU A 362 31.16 16.87 -10.63
C LEU A 362 31.81 17.51 -9.39
N LEU A 363 32.38 16.70 -8.49
CA LEU A 363 32.92 17.14 -7.20
C LEU A 363 34.44 17.37 -7.23
N GLY A 364 35.12 16.95 -8.30
CA GLY A 364 36.56 17.04 -8.46
C GLY A 364 37.34 15.93 -7.75
N GLU A 365 38.48 15.54 -8.34
CA GLU A 365 39.31 14.43 -7.84
C GLU A 365 39.90 14.67 -6.44
N ARG A 366 40.14 15.94 -6.07
CA ARG A 366 40.75 16.30 -4.78
C ARG A 366 39.85 16.00 -3.58
N LEU A 367 38.53 16.15 -3.73
CA LEU A 367 37.58 15.77 -2.68
C LEU A 367 37.55 14.25 -2.47
N MET A 368 37.83 13.46 -3.52
CA MET A 368 37.81 11.98 -3.50
C MET A 368 39.03 11.32 -2.83
N ILE A 369 40.05 12.11 -2.47
CA ILE A 369 41.35 11.66 -1.92
C ILE A 369 41.56 12.16 -0.47
N MET A 370 40.71 13.05 0.04
CA MET A 370 40.90 13.60 1.39
C MET A 370 40.78 12.50 2.46
N ASP A 371 41.87 12.34 3.23
CA ASP A 371 42.03 11.49 4.42
C ASP A 371 41.16 11.96 5.62
N TYR A 372 39.93 12.39 5.37
CA TYR A 372 38.96 12.57 6.45
C TYR A 372 38.37 11.21 6.83
N PHE A 373 38.00 11.10 8.10
CA PHE A 373 37.54 9.92 8.85
C PHE A 373 36.57 8.95 8.13
N ILE A 374 35.95 9.37 7.02
CA ILE A 374 35.21 8.53 6.07
C ILE A 374 35.73 8.82 4.65
N PRO A 375 36.36 7.86 3.95
CA PRO A 375 36.79 8.05 2.57
C PRO A 375 35.63 8.55 1.72
N THR A 376 35.80 9.67 1.01
CA THR A 376 34.77 10.30 0.18
C THR A 376 34.20 9.38 -0.91
N ARG A 377 34.92 8.32 -1.28
CA ARG A 377 34.38 7.20 -2.07
C ARG A 377 33.16 6.54 -1.42
N ILE A 378 33.14 6.36 -0.10
CA ILE A 378 32.00 5.79 0.63
C ILE A 378 30.78 6.71 0.54
N VAL A 379 30.99 8.02 0.61
CA VAL A 379 29.93 9.05 0.52
C VAL A 379 29.23 9.05 -0.85
N VAL A 380 29.92 8.63 -1.91
CA VAL A 380 29.31 8.48 -3.25
C VAL A 380 28.76 7.06 -3.46
N VAL A 381 29.54 6.04 -3.09
CA VAL A 381 29.24 4.64 -3.38
C VAL A 381 28.04 4.15 -2.58
N VAL A 382 27.96 4.45 -1.29
CA VAL A 382 26.88 3.95 -0.43
C VAL A 382 25.51 4.50 -0.86
N PRO A 383 25.33 5.82 -1.07
CA PRO A 383 24.07 6.34 -1.60
C PRO A 383 23.74 5.81 -3.00
N THR A 384 24.74 5.66 -3.88
CA THR A 384 24.54 5.05 -5.21
C THR A 384 24.00 3.62 -5.07
N ILE A 385 24.57 2.81 -4.18
CA ILE A 385 24.08 1.44 -3.95
C ILE A 385 22.64 1.47 -3.40
N ILE A 386 22.39 2.26 -2.37
CA ILE A 386 21.12 2.28 -1.63
C ILE A 386 19.98 2.84 -2.47
N PHE A 387 20.19 3.96 -3.18
CA PHE A 387 19.12 4.70 -3.84
C PHE A 387 19.02 4.40 -5.34
N LEU A 388 20.05 3.82 -5.95
CA LEU A 388 20.06 3.55 -7.39
C LEU A 388 20.16 2.04 -7.68
N VAL A 389 21.25 1.39 -7.25
CA VAL A 389 21.54 -0.01 -7.64
C VAL A 389 20.53 -0.98 -7.04
N ILE A 390 20.28 -0.92 -5.72
CA ILE A 390 19.36 -1.83 -5.05
C ILE A 390 17.92 -1.69 -5.59
N PRO A 391 17.33 -0.48 -5.70
CA PRO A 391 15.98 -0.33 -6.23
C PRO A 391 15.88 -0.78 -7.70
N LEU A 392 16.86 -0.44 -8.54
CA LEU A 392 16.87 -0.85 -9.94
C LEU A 392 16.96 -2.37 -10.06
N ASN A 393 17.85 -3.02 -9.31
CA ASN A 393 17.96 -4.47 -9.31
C ASN A 393 16.66 -5.12 -8.86
N TYR A 394 16.07 -4.65 -7.76
CA TYR A 394 14.78 -5.16 -7.32
C TYR A 394 13.70 -5.04 -8.41
N LEU A 395 13.64 -3.90 -9.12
CA LEU A 395 12.69 -3.67 -10.22
C LEU A 395 12.92 -4.62 -11.40
N ILE A 396 14.17 -4.75 -11.84
CA ILE A 396 14.56 -5.65 -12.93
C ILE A 396 14.23 -7.10 -12.56
N TYR A 397 14.54 -7.52 -11.33
CA TYR A 397 14.27 -8.86 -10.86
C TYR A 397 12.77 -9.14 -10.85
N ASN A 398 11.99 -8.19 -10.32
CA ASN A 398 10.55 -8.35 -10.15
C ASN A 398 9.75 -8.24 -11.47
N LYS A 399 10.25 -7.49 -12.47
CA LYS A 399 9.55 -7.26 -13.76
C LYS A 399 10.09 -8.09 -14.93
N ILE A 400 11.40 -8.35 -14.98
CA ILE A 400 12.07 -8.94 -16.15
C ILE A 400 12.43 -10.40 -15.92
N ILE A 401 13.07 -10.71 -14.79
CA ILE A 401 13.61 -12.06 -14.55
C ILE A 401 12.54 -12.99 -13.99
N TRP A 402 11.91 -12.62 -12.89
CA TRP A 402 10.80 -13.34 -12.30
C TRP A 402 9.58 -12.48 -12.52
N LYS A 403 8.91 -12.65 -13.68
CA LYS A 403 7.70 -11.91 -14.04
C LYS A 403 6.62 -12.19 -13.00
N THR A 404 6.70 -11.49 -11.89
CA THR A 404 5.62 -11.47 -10.92
C THR A 404 4.60 -10.55 -11.53
N GLN A 405 3.56 -11.15 -12.10
CA GLN A 405 2.27 -10.49 -12.09
C GLN A 405 1.97 -10.25 -10.59
N TYR A 406 2.36 -9.08 -10.07
CA TYR A 406 1.50 -8.42 -9.10
C TYR A 406 0.13 -8.51 -9.74
N LEU A 407 -0.80 -9.22 -9.08
CA LEU A 407 -2.13 -9.56 -9.56
C LEU A 407 -2.86 -8.33 -10.14
N LYS A 408 -2.51 -7.93 -11.36
CA LYS A 408 -3.43 -7.40 -12.34
C LYS A 408 -4.21 -8.64 -12.76
N ASN A 409 -5.31 -8.85 -12.03
CA ASN A 409 -6.24 -9.96 -12.15
C ASN A 409 -6.44 -10.38 -13.61
N GLY A 410 -6.61 -11.68 -13.85
CA GLY A 410 -7.80 -12.27 -14.50
C GLY A 410 -8.37 -11.64 -15.79
N LYS A 411 -7.64 -10.75 -16.45
CA LYS A 411 -7.91 -10.17 -17.75
C LYS A 411 -6.58 -10.08 -18.45
N THR A 412 -6.27 -11.15 -19.19
CA THR A 412 -5.60 -10.99 -20.46
C THR A 412 -6.50 -10.12 -21.34
N THR A 413 -5.89 -9.14 -22.00
CA THR A 413 -6.44 -7.98 -22.75
C THR A 413 -7.03 -6.86 -21.90
#